data_AF-A0A0F3RIH5-F1
#
_entry.id   AF-A0A0F3RIH5-F1
#
_cell.length_a   1.000
_cell.length_b   1.000
_cell.length_c   1.000
_cell.angle_alpha   90.00
_cell.angle_beta   90.00
_cell.angle_gamma   90.00
#
_symmetry.space_group_name_H-M   'P 1'
#
loop_
_entity.id
_entity.type
_entity.pdbx_description
1 polymer ?
#
loop_
_entity_poly.entity_id
_entity_poly.type
_entity_poly.pdbx_seq_one_letter_code
_entity_poly.pdbx_strand_id
1 'polypeptide(L)'
;MKKCIITVYYLIDNFCKIYQEWERKRLIPSSNQRNRNGKLSLAELLTIVIYFYLSTCKDFKNYYLYYLSHKYKGYFCLPSYSMIIQLWPRMVLPLAILMHYLKGKETAIYSNNVGNRYIIC
;
A
#
# COMPACT_ATOMS: atom_id res chain seq x y z
N MET A 1 7.35 -3.38 21.13
CA MET A 1 6.37 -2.85 20.15
C MET A 1 6.98 -2.09 18.95
N LYS A 2 8.19 -1.49 19.02
CA LYS A 2 8.83 -0.83 17.85
C LYS A 2 9.19 -1.77 16.68
N LYS A 3 9.52 -3.04 16.97
CA LYS A 3 9.87 -4.04 15.93
C LYS A 3 8.71 -4.31 14.95
N CYS A 4 7.46 -4.32 15.43
CA CYS A 4 6.30 -4.60 14.58
C CYS A 4 6.08 -3.50 13.52
N ILE A 5 6.34 -2.24 13.88
CA ILE A 5 6.18 -1.08 12.98
C ILE A 5 7.14 -1.17 11.80
N ILE A 6 8.40 -1.52 12.08
CA ILE A 6 9.45 -1.65 11.07
C ILE A 6 9.15 -2.82 10.14
N THR A 7 8.71 -3.96 10.67
CA THR A 7 8.35 -5.13 9.87
C THR A 7 7.16 -4.85 8.95
N VAL A 8 6.12 -4.17 9.45
CA VAL A 8 4.96 -3.77 8.63
C VAL A 8 5.38 -2.80 7.53
N TYR A 9 6.18 -1.79 7.86
CA TYR A 9 6.69 -0.85 6.87
C TYR A 9 7.54 -1.54 5.79
N TYR A 10 8.44 -2.45 6.20
CA TYR A 10 9.25 -3.24 5.28
C TYR A 10 8.40 -4.10 4.34
N LEU A 11 7.35 -4.73 4.84
CA LEU A 11 6.43 -5.52 4.01
C LEU A 11 5.72 -4.65 2.97
N ILE A 12 5.22 -3.48 3.40
CA ILE A 12 4.54 -2.53 2.52
C ILE A 12 5.51 -1.98 1.46
N ASP A 13 6.75 -1.65 1.83
CA ASP A 13 7.76 -1.15 0.91
C ASP A 13 8.11 -2.18 -0.18
N ASN A 14 8.32 -3.44 0.20
CA ASN A 14 8.55 -4.53 -0.76
C ASN A 14 7.35 -4.74 -1.69
N PHE A 15 6.14 -4.72 -1.14
CA PHE A 15 4.92 -4.78 -1.95
C PHE A 15 4.85 -3.62 -2.96
N CYS A 16 5.16 -2.40 -2.54
CA CYS A 16 5.13 -1.22 -3.41
C CYS A 16 6.12 -1.33 -4.57
N LYS A 17 7.33 -1.84 -4.32
CA LYS A 17 8.34 -2.07 -5.37
C LYS A 17 7.83 -3.04 -6.43
N ILE A 18 7.21 -4.14 -6.00
CA ILE A 18 6.63 -5.15 -6.91
C ILE A 18 5.45 -4.55 -7.68
N TYR A 19 4.57 -3.83 -6.99
CA TYR A 19 3.39 -3.19 -7.58
C TYR A 19 3.79 -2.16 -8.65
N GLN A 20 4.76 -1.30 -8.36
CA GLN A 20 5.26 -0.28 -9.30
C GLN A 20 5.88 -0.91 -10.55
N GLU A 21 6.63 -2.00 -10.39
CA GLU A 21 7.21 -2.72 -11.53
C GLU A 21 6.13 -3.40 -12.38
N TRP A 22 5.09 -3.96 -11.75
CA TRP A 22 3.93 -4.49 -12.46
C TRP A 22 3.13 -3.41 -13.18
N GLU A 23 2.89 -2.27 -12.52
CA GLU A 23 2.19 -1.11 -13.08
C GLU A 23 2.94 -0.58 -14.32
N ARG A 24 4.27 -0.48 -14.23
CA ARG A 24 5.13 -0.08 -15.36
C ARG A 24 5.07 -1.05 -16.55
N LYS A 25 4.95 -2.36 -16.30
CA LYS A 25 4.86 -3.39 -17.36
C LYS A 25 3.49 -3.44 -18.04
N ARG A 26 2.43 -3.06 -17.31
CA ARG A 26 1.04 -3.12 -17.79
C ARG A 26 0.62 -1.84 -18.52
N LEU A 27 1.25 -0.72 -18.21
CA LEU A 27 1.07 0.53 -18.94
C LEU A 27 1.86 0.46 -20.25
N ILE A 28 1.18 0.69 -21.39
CA ILE A 28 1.85 0.92 -22.69
C ILE A 28 2.90 2.02 -22.46
N PRO A 29 4.16 1.87 -22.92
CA PRO A 29 5.18 2.90 -22.74
C PRO A 29 4.77 4.15 -23.51
N SER A 30 4.02 5.03 -22.85
CA SER A 30 3.83 6.39 -23.31
C SER A 30 5.08 7.14 -22.90
N SER A 31 5.83 7.65 -23.87
CA SER A 31 7.07 8.43 -23.70
C SER A 31 6.91 9.68 -22.81
N ASN A 32 5.69 9.96 -22.33
CA ASN A 32 5.31 11.15 -21.58
C ASN A 32 4.75 10.86 -20.17
N GLN A 33 4.92 9.66 -19.62
CA GLN A 33 4.57 9.45 -18.21
C GLN A 33 5.55 10.20 -17.30
N ARG A 34 5.09 11.35 -16.79
CA ARG A 34 5.77 12.13 -15.75
C ARG A 34 5.93 11.29 -14.49
N ASN A 35 7.08 10.63 -14.37
CA ASN A 35 7.52 9.98 -13.15
C ASN A 35 7.98 11.06 -12.16
N ARG A 36 7.02 11.81 -11.61
CA ARG A 36 7.32 12.78 -10.55
C ARG A 36 7.55 11.96 -9.29
N ASN A 37 8.80 11.91 -8.85
CA ASN A 37 9.14 11.58 -7.47
C ASN A 37 8.45 12.64 -6.59
N GLY A 38 7.21 12.37 -6.19
CA GLY A 38 6.52 13.18 -5.20
C GLY A 38 7.37 13.19 -3.92
N LYS A 39 7.23 14.24 -3.11
CA LYS A 39 7.89 14.31 -1.79
C LYS A 39 7.52 13.16 -0.84
N LEU A 40 6.50 12.37 -1.21
CA LEU A 40 6.01 11.22 -0.48
C LEU A 40 5.92 10.02 -1.44
N SER A 41 6.54 8.91 -1.05
CA SER A 41 6.50 7.64 -1.77
C SER A 41 5.16 6.92 -1.60
N LEU A 42 4.84 6.02 -2.55
CA LEU A 42 3.64 5.19 -2.47
C LEU A 42 3.62 4.33 -1.19
N ALA A 43 4.78 3.85 -0.76
CA ALA A 43 4.94 3.04 0.45
C ALA A 43 4.60 3.84 1.72
N GLU A 44 5.09 5.08 1.84
CA GLU A 44 4.75 5.96 2.97
C GLU A 44 3.26 6.27 3.00
N LEU A 45 2.67 6.52 1.82
CA LEU A 45 1.25 6.84 1.70
C LEU A 45 0.36 5.65 2.11
N LEU A 46 0.64 4.45 1.60
CA LEU A 46 -0.04 3.20 2.00
C LEU A 46 0.14 2.91 3.49
N THR A 47 1.34 3.16 4.01
CA THR A 47 1.64 3.03 5.43
C THR A 47 0.74 3.95 6.26
N ILE A 48 0.68 5.25 5.94
CA ILE A 48 -0.18 6.22 6.65
C ILE A 48 -1.64 5.76 6.72
N VAL A 49 -2.17 5.22 5.62
CA VAL A 49 -3.56 4.76 5.54
C VAL A 49 -3.77 3.45 6.31
N ILE A 50 -2.83 2.50 6.28
CA ILE A 50 -2.91 1.30 7.13
C ILE A 50 -2.87 1.68 8.60
N TYR A 51 -1.98 2.59 9.00
CA TYR A 51 -1.95 3.09 10.37
C TYR A 51 -3.23 3.84 10.76
N PHE A 52 -3.90 4.50 9.81
CA PHE A 52 -5.22 5.08 10.06
C PHE A 52 -6.24 3.99 10.38
N TYR A 53 -6.30 2.92 9.58
CA TYR A 53 -7.22 1.78 9.84
C TYR A 53 -6.92 1.04 11.14
N LEU A 54 -5.64 0.97 11.55
CA LEU A 54 -5.24 0.40 12.84
C LEU A 54 -5.52 1.36 14.01
N SER A 55 -5.63 2.66 13.75
CA SER A 55 -5.93 3.67 14.75
C SER A 55 -7.45 3.70 15.00
N THR A 56 -7.86 3.94 16.24
CA THR A 56 -9.28 4.09 16.62
C THR A 56 -9.86 5.46 16.23
N CYS A 57 -9.24 6.16 15.28
CA CYS A 57 -9.65 7.50 14.86
C CYS A 57 -10.85 7.42 13.93
N LYS A 58 -11.90 8.20 14.21
CA LYS A 58 -13.11 8.26 13.38
C LYS A 58 -12.92 9.03 12.09
N ASP A 59 -12.15 10.13 12.14
CA ASP A 59 -11.95 11.03 10.99
C ASP A 59 -10.52 10.98 10.46
N PHE A 60 -10.39 10.74 9.16
CA PHE A 60 -9.08 10.76 8.50
C PHE A 60 -8.43 12.15 8.57
N LYS A 61 -9.22 13.22 8.44
CA LYS A 61 -8.72 14.60 8.52
C LYS A 61 -8.08 14.91 9.87
N ASN A 62 -8.74 14.54 10.96
CA ASN A 62 -8.22 14.77 12.31
C ASN A 62 -6.99 13.89 12.60
N TYR A 63 -7.03 12.64 12.15
CA TYR A 63 -5.87 11.75 12.21
C TYR A 63 -4.67 12.33 11.46
N TYR A 64 -4.85 12.80 10.23
CA TYR A 64 -3.76 13.29 9.40
C TYR A 64 -3.18 14.62 9.92
N LEU A 65 -4.03 15.59 10.25
CA LEU A 65 -3.60 16.93 10.64
C LEU A 65 -3.06 17.02 12.06
N TYR A 66 -3.64 16.26 13.00
CA TYR A 66 -3.28 16.37 14.42
C TYR A 66 -2.46 15.17 14.89
N TYR A 67 -2.95 13.95 14.71
CA TYR A 67 -2.31 12.75 15.27
C TYR A 67 -0.98 12.43 14.57
N LEU A 68 -1.00 12.36 13.23
CA LEU A 68 0.16 12.00 12.43
C LEU A 68 1.23 13.10 12.48
N SER A 69 0.79 14.35 12.35
CA SER A 69 1.61 15.57 12.50
C SER A 69 2.34 15.63 13.85
N HIS A 70 1.66 15.33 14.97
CA HIS A 70 2.30 15.36 16.29
C HIS A 70 3.18 14.15 16.55
N LYS A 71 2.70 12.94 16.24
CA LYS A 71 3.36 11.69 16.66
C LYS A 71 4.53 11.30 15.76
N TYR A 72 4.47 11.65 14.47
CA TYR A 72 5.47 11.28 13.48
C TYR A 72 6.13 12.50 12.83
N LYS A 73 6.15 13.63 13.54
CA LYS A 73 6.87 14.83 13.11
C LYS A 73 8.33 14.49 12.83
N GLY A 74 8.76 14.66 11.57
CA GLY A 74 10.13 14.39 11.12
C GLY A 74 10.40 12.99 10.56
N TYR A 75 9.46 12.04 10.66
CA TYR A 75 9.58 10.72 10.01
C TYR A 75 9.06 10.72 8.57
N PHE A 76 8.08 11.58 8.28
CA PHE A 76 7.46 11.69 6.95
C PHE A 76 7.46 13.15 6.48
N CYS A 77 7.69 13.36 5.19
CA CYS A 77 7.44 14.65 4.54
C CYS A 77 5.95 14.76 4.18
N LEU A 78 5.12 15.10 5.17
CA LEU A 78 3.66 15.19 5.01
C LEU A 78 3.27 16.25 3.96
N PRO A 79 2.66 15.86 2.82
CA PRO A 79 2.07 16.84 1.91
C PRO A 79 0.80 17.44 2.52
N SER A 80 0.24 18.48 1.89
CA SER A 80 -1.04 19.05 2.35
C SER A 80 -2.16 18.00 2.32
N TYR A 81 -3.13 18.13 3.22
CA TYR A 81 -4.29 17.24 3.27
C TYR A 81 -4.98 17.12 1.90
N SER A 82 -5.14 18.25 1.19
CA SER A 82 -5.73 18.27 -0.16
C SER A 82 -4.93 17.46 -1.19
N MET A 83 -3.60 17.42 -1.09
CA MET A 83 -2.77 16.58 -1.96
C MET A 83 -3.04 15.10 -1.71
N ILE A 84 -3.18 14.70 -0.44
CA ILE A 84 -3.49 13.30 -0.10
C ILE A 84 -4.86 12.89 -0.65
N ILE A 85 -5.87 13.73 -0.53
CA ILE A 85 -7.20 13.44 -1.06
C ILE A 85 -7.17 13.26 -2.59
N GLN A 86 -6.34 14.03 -3.31
CA GLN A 86 -6.15 13.84 -4.75
C GLN A 86 -5.45 12.52 -5.10
N LEU A 87 -4.58 12.03 -4.22
CA LEU A 87 -3.88 10.76 -4.41
C LEU A 87 -4.72 9.55 -4.00
N TRP A 88 -5.79 9.75 -3.24
CA TRP A 88 -6.66 8.70 -2.71
C TRP A 88 -7.12 7.67 -3.76
N PRO A 89 -7.63 8.07 -4.95
CA PRO A 89 -8.09 7.11 -5.96
C PRO A 89 -6.98 6.18 -6.45
N ARG A 90 -5.74 6.67 -6.51
CA ARG A 90 -4.57 5.88 -6.92
C ARG A 90 -4.17 4.86 -5.86
N MET A 91 -4.55 5.07 -4.60
CA MET A 91 -4.23 4.16 -3.50
C MET A 91 -5.23 3.02 -3.34
N VAL A 92 -6.48 3.20 -3.78
CA VAL A 92 -7.53 2.20 -3.56
C VAL A 92 -7.14 0.86 -4.19
N LEU A 93 -6.59 0.88 -5.40
CA LEU A 93 -6.16 -0.32 -6.11
C LEU A 93 -5.01 -1.07 -5.41
N PRO A 94 -3.84 -0.45 -5.11
CA PRO A 94 -2.78 -1.14 -4.40
C PRO A 94 -3.19 -1.52 -2.97
N LEU A 95 -4.08 -0.77 -2.32
CA LEU A 95 -4.59 -1.13 -0.99
C LEU A 95 -5.50 -2.36 -1.02
N ALA A 96 -6.37 -2.48 -2.04
CA ALA A 96 -7.19 -3.68 -2.23
C ALA A 96 -6.30 -4.91 -2.48
N ILE A 97 -5.32 -4.79 -3.37
CA ILE A 97 -4.38 -5.88 -3.66
C ILE A 97 -3.56 -6.24 -2.41
N LEU A 98 -3.10 -5.24 -1.66
CA LEU A 98 -2.37 -5.46 -0.41
C LEU A 98 -3.25 -6.15 0.64
N MET A 99 -4.51 -5.78 0.78
CA MET A 99 -5.46 -6.48 1.67
C MET A 99 -5.67 -7.93 1.22
N HIS A 100 -5.79 -8.20 -0.08
CA HIS A 100 -5.84 -9.56 -0.61
C HIS A 100 -4.55 -10.34 -0.33
N TYR A 101 -3.39 -9.71 -0.49
CA TYR A 101 -2.09 -10.30 -0.21
C TYR A 101 -1.91 -10.62 1.28
N LEU A 102 -2.32 -9.70 2.17
CA LEU A 102 -2.27 -9.90 3.62
C LEU A 102 -3.30 -10.92 4.12
N LYS A 103 -4.47 -11.01 3.47
CA LYS A 103 -5.48 -12.05 3.73
C LYS A 103 -5.04 -13.43 3.23
N GLY A 104 -4.11 -13.47 2.28
CA GLY A 104 -3.57 -14.68 1.67
C GLY A 104 -2.53 -15.41 2.52
N LYS A 105 -2.98 -16.02 3.62
CA LYS A 105 -2.43 -17.27 4.19
C LYS A 105 -3.42 -17.90 5.18
N GLU A 106 -4.67 -18.05 4.78
CA GLU A 106 -5.46 -19.18 5.27
C GLU A 106 -4.87 -20.44 4.61
N THR A 107 -3.91 -21.03 5.32
CA THR A 107 -3.56 -22.45 5.29
C THR A 107 -3.27 -23.10 3.93
N ALA A 108 -1.98 -23.28 3.65
CA ALA A 108 -1.51 -24.42 2.88
C ALA A 108 -1.79 -25.73 3.65
N ILE A 109 -3.03 -26.20 3.65
CA ILE A 109 -3.45 -27.57 3.98
C ILE A 109 -4.84 -27.82 3.38
N TYR A 110 -4.92 -27.92 2.06
CA TYR A 110 -5.83 -28.87 1.41
C TYR A 110 -5.02 -29.63 0.36
N SER A 111 -4.53 -30.78 0.81
CA SER A 111 -4.25 -32.00 0.07
C SER A 111 -3.42 -31.93 -1.22
N ASN A 112 -2.20 -32.45 -1.12
CA ASN A 112 -1.56 -33.19 -2.19
C ASN A 112 -2.54 -34.19 -2.83
N ASN A 113 -2.46 -34.28 -4.16
CA ASN A 113 -3.03 -35.32 -5.03
C ASN A 113 -4.55 -35.37 -5.12
N VAL A 114 -5.07 -34.94 -6.28
CA VAL A 114 -5.80 -35.78 -7.25
C VAL A 114 -6.13 -34.92 -8.47
N GLY A 115 -5.89 -35.47 -9.66
CA GLY A 115 -6.76 -35.14 -10.80
C GLY A 115 -6.18 -34.22 -11.85
N ASN A 116 -5.41 -34.83 -12.75
CA ASN A 116 -5.37 -34.51 -14.18
C ASN A 116 -6.74 -34.06 -14.74
N ARG A 117 -6.71 -33.26 -15.84
CA ARG A 117 -7.81 -32.60 -16.59
C ARG A 117 -8.12 -31.21 -16.01
N TYR A 118 -7.90 -30.09 -16.71
CA TYR A 118 -8.45 -29.67 -18.00
C TYR A 118 -7.37 -28.93 -18.82
N ILE A 119 -6.99 -29.40 -20.01
CA ILE A 119 -7.51 -28.99 -21.34
C ILE A 119 -7.72 -27.47 -21.43
N ILE A 120 -6.68 -26.76 -21.90
CA ILE A 120 -6.79 -25.70 -22.92
C ILE A 120 -5.56 -25.87 -23.83
N CYS A 121 -5.85 -26.03 -25.12
CA CYS A 121 -4.98 -26.38 -26.26
C CYS A 121 -4.64 -27.87 -26.41
#